data_AF-A0ABD3TXY1-F1
#
_entry.id   AF-A0ABD3TXY1-F1
#
_cell.length_a   1.000
_cell.length_b   1.000
_cell.length_c   1.000
_cell.angle_alpha   90.00
_cell.angle_beta   90.00
_cell.angle_gamma   90.00
#
_symmetry.space_group_name_H-M   'P 1'
#
loop_
_entity.id
_entity.type
_entity.pdbx_description
1 polymer ?
#
loop_
_entity_poly.entity_id
_entity_poly.type
_entity_poly.pdbx_seq_one_letter_code
_entity_poly.pdbx_strand_id
1 'polypeptide(L)'
;MNFSFSGCGFLGIYHVGVASCLKLNAPELLKDCHFSGASAGAILACCLISDCDLGESTKFVLRLATKARSHSLGPLHPSFDLVQIMEDALMEFLPANAYEIATGRLHISLTRVSDRKNVMVSEFSSNQELIQALMCSAFVPLYSGLVPPKFRGVRYIDGGLSDNIPILNNETITVSPFAGESDICPTDNSSNFIHVNLANTSMQCSMGNLYRLSRALFPPSPQILNDMCNHGFEDCSRYLHRNNFLTCKRHMSVRSFVMPIKLSEQDIEVVINNHRACAMDAESNEDCQECKNKVKRARLHKLPPSVVSAFQSACDSVNKGVTAYIHRHRSLRLISYCLVPWFLPLDIAYNFTLRFLKFLPSLPHNLHYCCREIIEVSRAVHTRIKQEDRHYTARQPAKRRRIEKEERSRRTRSTPKTNIQSDQ
;
A
#
# COMPACT_ATOMS: atom_id res chain seq x y z
N MET A 1 -2.24 12.22 -17.16
CA MET A 1 -2.13 10.90 -16.48
C MET A 1 -1.35 11.04 -15.19
N ASN A 2 -1.89 10.46 -14.12
CA ASN A 2 -1.32 10.50 -12.78
C ASN A 2 -1.13 9.08 -12.26
N PHE A 3 -0.28 8.89 -11.25
CA PHE A 3 -0.07 7.58 -10.62
C PHE A 3 -0.30 7.65 -9.12
N SER A 4 -1.05 6.69 -8.56
CA SER A 4 -1.28 6.56 -7.12
C SER A 4 -0.71 5.24 -6.62
N PHE A 5 0.25 5.31 -5.70
CA PHE A 5 0.90 4.13 -5.10
C PHE A 5 0.39 3.87 -3.69
N SER A 6 -0.12 2.65 -3.47
CA SER A 6 -0.68 2.28 -2.18
C SER A 6 0.37 2.15 -1.07
N GLY A 7 0.02 2.47 0.18
CA GLY A 7 0.83 2.07 1.32
C GLY A 7 0.84 0.55 1.52
N CYS A 8 2.03 -0.01 1.80
CA CYS A 8 2.22 -1.47 1.86
C CYS A 8 3.48 -1.94 2.63
N GLY A 9 4.14 -1.07 3.41
CA GLY A 9 5.31 -1.42 4.21
C GLY A 9 6.44 -2.05 3.38
N PHE A 10 6.90 -3.24 3.80
CA PHE A 10 7.98 -3.96 3.11
C PHE A 10 7.62 -4.46 1.70
N LEU A 11 6.34 -4.45 1.33
CA LEU A 11 5.94 -4.71 -0.07
C LEU A 11 6.18 -3.52 -0.99
N GLY A 12 6.78 -2.42 -0.52
CA GLY A 12 7.27 -1.34 -1.39
C GLY A 12 8.19 -1.85 -2.50
N ILE A 13 8.79 -3.03 -2.33
CA ILE A 13 9.57 -3.70 -3.38
C ILE A 13 8.74 -4.09 -4.62
N TYR A 14 7.45 -4.41 -4.46
CA TYR A 14 6.55 -4.62 -5.59
C TYR A 14 6.45 -3.35 -6.43
N HIS A 15 6.30 -2.21 -5.76
CA HIS A 15 6.23 -0.92 -6.41
C HIS A 15 7.54 -0.56 -7.13
N VAL A 16 8.71 -0.96 -6.60
CA VAL A 16 10.00 -0.83 -7.32
C VAL A 16 9.99 -1.59 -8.64
N GLY A 17 9.39 -2.79 -8.68
CA GLY A 17 9.17 -3.54 -9.91
C GLY A 17 8.29 -2.80 -10.92
N VAL A 18 7.18 -2.23 -10.44
CA VAL A 18 6.27 -1.40 -11.26
C VAL A 18 7.02 -0.18 -11.82
N ALA A 19 7.73 0.57 -10.97
CA ALA A 19 8.51 1.73 -11.39
C ALA A 19 9.60 1.35 -12.41
N SER A 20 10.26 0.21 -12.21
CA SER A 20 11.25 -0.31 -13.16
C SER A 20 10.64 -0.59 -14.53
N CYS A 21 9.45 -1.18 -14.56
CA CYS A 21 8.71 -1.43 -15.79
C CYS A 21 8.27 -0.13 -16.48
N LEU A 22 7.74 0.84 -15.73
CA LEU A 22 7.36 2.15 -16.26
C LEU A 22 8.55 2.88 -16.89
N LYS A 23 9.69 2.98 -16.17
CA LYS A 23 10.90 3.65 -16.68
C LYS A 23 11.45 2.98 -17.94
N LEU A 24 11.41 1.65 -18.02
CA LEU A 24 11.94 0.90 -19.18
C LEU A 24 11.00 0.87 -20.39
N ASN A 25 9.70 0.69 -20.16
CA ASN A 25 8.75 0.36 -21.23
C ASN A 25 7.89 1.57 -21.66
N ALA A 26 7.63 2.50 -20.74
CA ALA A 26 6.75 3.64 -20.97
C ALA A 26 7.22 4.93 -20.26
N PRO A 27 8.49 5.36 -20.43
CA PRO A 27 9.01 6.55 -19.75
C PRO A 27 8.27 7.84 -20.10
N GLU A 28 7.64 7.88 -21.27
CA GLU A 28 6.82 9.00 -21.73
C GLU A 28 5.59 9.24 -20.82
N LEU A 29 5.06 8.20 -20.16
CA LEU A 29 3.95 8.35 -19.22
C LEU A 29 4.36 9.05 -17.92
N LEU A 30 5.67 9.09 -17.64
CA LEU A 30 6.21 9.70 -16.42
C LEU A 30 6.52 11.19 -16.63
N LYS A 31 6.47 11.69 -17.87
CA LYS A 31 6.64 13.12 -18.18
C LYS A 31 5.40 13.89 -17.73
N ASP A 32 5.63 15.00 -17.01
CA ASP A 32 4.59 15.92 -16.53
C ASP A 32 3.42 15.26 -15.76
N CYS A 33 3.66 14.09 -15.17
CA CYS A 33 2.67 13.40 -14.34
C CYS A 33 2.74 13.89 -12.88
N HIS A 34 1.59 13.83 -12.21
CA HIS A 34 1.50 13.95 -10.76
C HIS A 34 1.49 12.55 -10.14
N PHE A 35 2.16 12.43 -9.01
CA PHE A 35 2.19 11.23 -8.21
C PHE A 35 1.45 11.46 -6.91
N SER A 36 0.75 10.45 -6.44
CA SER A 36 0.17 10.41 -5.11
C SER A 36 0.49 9.09 -4.43
N GLY A 37 0.44 9.08 -3.10
CA GLY A 37 0.61 7.83 -2.38
C GLY A 37 0.53 7.98 -0.88
N ALA A 38 0.54 6.83 -0.20
CA ALA A 38 0.63 6.73 1.24
C ALA A 38 1.80 5.83 1.63
N SER A 39 2.43 6.09 2.78
CA SER A 39 3.43 5.21 3.37
C SER A 39 4.55 4.84 2.39
N ALA A 40 4.90 3.55 2.26
CA ALA A 40 5.87 3.06 1.28
C ALA A 40 5.59 3.49 -0.18
N GLY A 41 4.31 3.69 -0.55
CA GLY A 41 3.92 4.18 -1.87
C GLY A 41 4.29 5.65 -2.09
N ALA A 42 4.10 6.50 -1.08
CA ALA A 42 4.52 7.91 -1.13
C ALA A 42 6.04 8.06 -1.25
N ILE A 43 6.78 7.19 -0.55
CA ILE A 43 8.25 7.16 -0.62
C ILE A 43 8.72 6.77 -2.02
N LEU A 44 8.16 5.72 -2.61
CA LEU A 44 8.54 5.37 -3.98
C LEU A 44 8.14 6.47 -4.96
N ALA A 45 6.94 7.05 -4.83
CA ALA A 45 6.51 8.16 -5.67
C ALA A 45 7.52 9.33 -5.62
N CYS A 46 8.03 9.65 -4.42
CA CYS A 46 9.09 10.65 -4.24
C CYS A 46 10.40 10.24 -4.94
N CYS A 47 10.83 8.98 -4.82
CA CYS A 47 12.01 8.48 -5.51
C CYS A 47 11.84 8.53 -7.04
N LEU A 48 10.65 8.21 -7.54
CA LEU A 48 10.36 8.13 -8.97
C LEU A 48 10.31 9.53 -9.60
N ILE A 49 9.68 10.50 -8.94
CA ILE A 49 9.62 11.87 -9.44
C ILE A 49 10.98 12.58 -9.38
N SER A 50 11.80 12.25 -8.37
CA SER A 50 13.14 12.81 -8.18
C SER A 50 14.23 12.09 -9.00
N ASP A 51 13.83 11.15 -9.86
CA ASP A 51 14.72 10.31 -10.69
C ASP A 51 15.82 9.55 -9.92
N CYS A 52 15.50 9.10 -8.69
CA CYS A 52 16.43 8.31 -7.89
C CYS A 52 16.77 6.95 -8.55
N ASP A 53 17.95 6.42 -8.21
CA ASP A 53 18.35 5.08 -8.65
C ASP A 53 17.50 4.00 -7.96
N LEU A 54 16.80 3.20 -8.77
CA LEU A 54 15.92 2.13 -8.28
C LEU A 54 16.70 0.94 -7.69
N GLY A 55 17.96 0.75 -8.09
CA GLY A 55 18.86 -0.24 -7.49
C GLY A 55 19.27 0.18 -6.07
N GLU A 56 19.60 1.44 -5.85
CA GLU A 56 19.85 1.98 -4.50
C GLU A 56 18.59 1.92 -3.62
N SER A 57 17.44 2.29 -4.19
CA SER A 57 16.14 2.12 -3.52
C SER A 57 15.87 0.65 -3.13
N THR A 58 16.24 -0.28 -4.00
CA THR A 58 16.14 -1.73 -3.74
C THR A 58 17.07 -2.17 -2.61
N LYS A 59 18.35 -1.74 -2.65
CA LYS A 59 19.33 -2.03 -1.59
C LYS A 59 18.85 -1.53 -0.25
N PHE A 60 18.23 -0.35 -0.21
CA PHE A 60 17.66 0.21 1.01
C PHE A 60 16.56 -0.68 1.60
N VAL A 61 15.55 -1.05 0.79
CA VAL A 61 14.46 -1.92 1.24
C VAL A 61 15.00 -3.27 1.72
N LEU A 62 15.98 -3.85 1.02
CA LEU A 62 16.62 -5.11 1.38
C LEU A 62 17.45 -5.02 2.67
N ARG A 63 18.18 -3.92 2.88
CA ARG A 63 18.92 -3.63 4.11
C ARG A 63 17.98 -3.51 5.29
N LEU A 64 16.88 -2.79 5.12
CA LEU A 64 15.85 -2.62 6.14
C LEU A 64 15.19 -3.97 6.48
N ALA A 65 14.83 -4.76 5.47
CA ALA A 65 14.26 -6.09 5.64
C ALA A 65 15.23 -7.05 6.35
N THR A 66 16.51 -7.00 6.00
CA THR A 66 17.55 -7.84 6.61
C THR A 66 17.76 -7.46 8.08
N LYS A 67 17.85 -6.16 8.39
CA LYS A 67 17.99 -5.67 9.77
C LYS A 67 16.73 -5.96 10.60
N ALA A 68 15.55 -5.82 10.03
CA ALA A 68 14.31 -6.22 10.69
C ALA A 68 14.34 -7.71 11.03
N ARG A 69 14.80 -8.57 10.12
CA ARG A 69 14.88 -10.02 10.32
C ARG A 69 16.00 -10.49 11.25
N SER A 70 17.05 -9.68 11.47
CA SER A 70 18.15 -10.07 12.36
C SER A 70 17.78 -10.06 13.84
N HIS A 71 16.67 -9.40 14.19
CA HIS A 71 16.17 -9.38 15.56
C HIS A 71 15.13 -10.47 15.81
N SER A 72 15.12 -11.00 17.02
CA SER A 72 14.28 -12.12 17.43
C SER A 72 12.77 -11.80 17.45
N LEU A 73 12.40 -10.53 17.65
CA LEU A 73 11.02 -10.02 17.49
C LEU A 73 10.78 -9.38 16.11
N GLY A 74 11.72 -9.52 15.19
CA GLY A 74 11.64 -8.93 13.88
C GLY A 74 11.62 -7.39 13.95
N PRO A 75 10.78 -6.72 13.13
CA PRO A 75 10.59 -5.27 13.15
C PRO A 75 10.03 -4.71 14.47
N LEU A 76 9.43 -5.55 15.33
CA LEU A 76 8.88 -5.11 16.62
C LEU A 76 9.95 -4.99 17.71
N HIS A 77 11.20 -5.33 17.39
CA HIS A 77 12.29 -5.27 18.34
C HIS A 77 12.60 -3.83 18.77
N PRO A 78 12.78 -3.52 20.07
CA PRO A 78 12.92 -2.14 20.53
C PRO A 78 14.12 -1.37 19.95
N SER A 79 15.20 -2.05 19.54
CA SER A 79 16.36 -1.40 18.88
C SER A 79 16.20 -1.18 17.38
N PHE A 80 15.13 -1.70 16.78
CA PHE A 80 14.79 -1.43 15.40
C PHE A 80 14.07 -0.08 15.30
N ASP A 81 14.87 0.98 15.18
CA ASP A 81 14.35 2.33 14.93
C ASP A 81 14.06 2.52 13.44
N LEU A 82 12.92 2.01 13.00
CA LEU A 82 12.46 2.12 11.62
C LEU A 82 12.44 3.58 11.13
N VAL A 83 12.02 4.51 12.00
CA VAL A 83 11.87 5.93 11.66
C VAL A 83 13.25 6.52 11.35
N GLN A 84 14.21 6.37 12.26
CA GLN A 84 15.55 6.91 12.05
C GLN A 84 16.23 6.29 10.82
N ILE A 85 16.14 4.97 10.64
CA ILE A 85 16.77 4.29 9.50
C ILE A 85 16.20 4.78 8.16
N MET A 86 14.90 5.05 8.10
CA MET A 86 14.25 5.57 6.90
C MET A 86 14.60 7.04 6.66
N GLU A 87 14.64 7.86 7.71
CA GLU A 87 15.01 9.27 7.61
C GLU A 87 16.44 9.44 7.11
N ASP A 88 17.40 8.73 7.71
CA ASP A 88 18.81 8.75 7.31
C ASP A 88 18.99 8.36 5.83
N ALA A 89 18.26 7.32 5.40
CA ALA A 89 18.32 6.86 4.02
C ALA A 89 17.69 7.86 3.05
N LEU A 90 16.56 8.47 3.38
CA LEU A 90 15.97 9.50 2.52
C LEU A 90 16.86 10.74 2.41
N MET A 91 17.56 11.12 3.48
CA MET A 91 18.55 12.20 3.44
C MET A 91 19.76 11.85 2.56
N GLU A 92 20.16 10.59 2.51
CA GLU A 92 21.28 10.11 1.68
C GLU A 92 20.91 10.00 0.19
N PHE A 93 19.70 9.49 -0.11
CA PHE A 93 19.32 9.15 -1.49
C PHE A 93 18.62 10.28 -2.26
N LEU A 94 17.95 11.21 -1.58
CA LEU A 94 17.24 12.28 -2.26
C LEU A 94 18.20 13.37 -2.74
N PRO A 95 18.06 13.85 -3.99
CA PRO A 95 18.85 14.97 -4.48
C PRO A 95 18.54 16.25 -3.69
N ALA A 96 19.49 17.19 -3.67
CA ALA A 96 19.38 18.43 -2.89
C ALA A 96 18.13 19.28 -3.23
N ASN A 97 17.64 19.19 -4.47
CA ASN A 97 16.46 19.88 -4.98
C ASN A 97 15.21 19.00 -5.05
N ALA A 98 15.16 17.84 -4.37
CA ALA A 98 14.02 16.93 -4.41
C ALA A 98 12.70 17.62 -4.01
N TYR A 99 12.73 18.50 -3.01
CA TYR A 99 11.56 19.27 -2.59
C TYR A 99 11.00 20.20 -3.67
N GLU A 100 11.86 20.81 -4.50
CA GLU A 100 11.44 21.68 -5.61
C GLU A 100 10.77 20.87 -6.71
N ILE A 101 11.30 19.67 -6.99
CA ILE A 101 10.74 18.74 -7.98
C ILE A 101 9.39 18.17 -7.49
N ALA A 102 9.30 17.86 -6.19
CA ALA A 102 8.13 17.23 -5.58
C ALA A 102 6.98 18.22 -5.37
N THR A 103 7.25 19.49 -5.07
CA THR A 103 6.22 20.49 -4.81
C THR A 103 5.26 20.66 -6.00
N GLY A 104 3.96 20.61 -5.72
CA GLY A 104 2.87 20.67 -6.72
C GLY A 104 2.69 19.38 -7.55
N ARG A 105 3.62 18.42 -7.47
CA ARG A 105 3.60 17.19 -8.28
C ARG A 105 3.50 15.91 -7.47
N LEU A 106 3.95 15.90 -6.22
CA LEU A 106 3.84 14.78 -5.29
C LEU A 106 2.77 15.08 -4.25
N HIS A 107 1.80 14.18 -4.10
CA HIS A 107 0.71 14.29 -3.14
C HIS A 107 0.83 13.17 -2.09
N ILE A 108 1.19 13.54 -0.87
CA ILE A 108 1.41 12.62 0.24
C ILE A 108 0.16 12.57 1.12
N SER A 109 -0.42 11.38 1.22
CA SER A 109 -1.53 11.09 2.13
C SER A 109 -1.03 11.01 3.57
N LEU A 110 -1.64 11.78 4.48
CA LEU A 110 -1.37 11.75 5.91
C LEU A 110 -2.67 11.56 6.69
N THR A 111 -2.63 10.80 7.78
CA THR A 111 -3.75 10.70 8.71
C THR A 111 -3.52 11.62 9.90
N ARG A 112 -4.32 12.68 10.05
CA ARG A 112 -4.19 13.59 11.19
C ARG A 112 -4.67 12.93 12.47
N VAL A 113 -3.87 12.98 13.53
CA VAL A 113 -4.21 12.28 14.78
C VAL A 113 -5.48 12.83 15.42
N SER A 114 -5.60 14.15 15.51
CA SER A 114 -6.63 14.81 16.33
C SER A 114 -8.07 14.46 15.95
N ASP A 115 -8.32 14.18 14.68
CA ASP A 115 -9.65 13.90 14.14
C ASP A 115 -9.70 12.69 13.20
N ARG A 116 -8.56 12.01 13.00
CA ARG A 116 -8.38 10.85 12.11
C ARG A 116 -8.75 11.14 10.65
N LYS A 117 -8.80 12.41 10.26
CA LYS A 117 -9.09 12.80 8.88
C LYS A 117 -7.84 12.71 8.03
N ASN A 118 -8.05 12.37 6.76
CA ASN A 118 -7.00 12.44 5.78
C ASN A 118 -6.63 13.89 5.49
N VAL A 119 -5.34 14.14 5.29
CA VAL A 119 -4.79 15.41 4.82
C VAL A 119 -3.83 15.09 3.68
N MET A 120 -4.08 15.69 2.52
CA MET A 120 -3.18 15.59 1.37
C MET A 120 -2.19 16.75 1.40
N VAL A 121 -0.89 16.43 1.37
CA VAL A 121 0.19 17.43 1.35
C VAL A 121 0.91 17.38 0.02
N SER A 122 1.04 18.53 -0.66
CA SER A 122 1.75 18.64 -1.94
C SER A 122 2.77 19.77 -2.02
N GLU A 123 2.90 20.59 -0.98
CA GLU A 123 3.76 21.77 -0.98
C GLU A 123 4.87 21.61 0.06
N PHE A 124 6.12 21.76 -0.37
CA PHE A 124 7.33 21.59 0.45
C PHE A 124 8.28 22.76 0.22
N SER A 125 8.85 23.31 1.31
CA SER A 125 9.82 24.41 1.27
C SER A 125 11.28 23.95 1.46
N SER A 126 11.50 22.68 1.80
CA SER A 126 12.84 22.08 1.92
C SER A 126 12.80 20.56 1.87
N ASN A 127 13.95 19.92 1.63
CA ASN A 127 14.08 18.47 1.70
C ASN A 127 13.74 17.93 3.09
N GLN A 128 14.07 18.65 4.17
CA GLN A 128 13.70 18.25 5.52
C GLN A 128 12.18 18.24 5.70
N GLU A 129 11.47 19.22 5.13
CA GLU A 129 10.00 19.24 5.20
C GLU A 129 9.39 18.09 4.38
N LEU A 130 9.90 17.83 3.17
CA LEU A 130 9.49 16.69 2.34
C LEU A 130 9.69 15.36 3.07
N ILE A 131 10.88 15.13 3.62
CA ILE A 131 11.20 13.92 4.38
C ILE A 131 10.30 13.81 5.61
N GLN A 132 10.07 14.90 6.33
CA GLN A 132 9.17 14.90 7.49
C GLN A 132 7.73 14.51 7.12
N ALA A 133 7.23 14.91 5.96
CA ALA A 133 5.93 14.48 5.45
C ALA A 133 5.92 12.98 5.11
N LEU A 134 6.95 12.48 4.42
CA LEU A 134 7.09 11.04 4.11
C LEU A 134 7.16 10.20 5.39
N MET A 135 7.92 10.65 6.38
CA MET A 135 8.03 9.98 7.69
C MET A 135 6.71 9.97 8.45
N CYS A 136 5.93 11.05 8.40
CA CYS A 136 4.57 11.05 8.92
C CYS A 136 3.68 10.03 8.20
N SER A 137 3.76 9.99 6.87
CA SER A 137 2.96 9.10 6.01
C SER A 137 3.28 7.62 6.21
N ALA A 138 4.49 7.29 6.66
CA ALA A 138 4.95 5.92 6.93
C ALA A 138 4.95 5.55 8.43
N PHE A 139 4.47 6.43 9.31
CA PHE A 139 4.46 6.17 10.76
C PHE A 139 3.25 5.32 11.15
N VAL A 140 3.42 4.00 11.22
CA VAL A 140 2.38 3.08 11.70
C VAL A 140 2.39 3.08 13.24
N PRO A 141 1.30 3.48 13.92
CA PRO A 141 1.24 3.50 15.38
C PRO A 141 1.56 2.13 15.99
N LEU A 142 2.27 2.12 17.12
CA LEU A 142 2.75 0.92 17.84
C LEU A 142 3.83 0.12 17.12
N TYR A 143 3.87 0.16 15.79
CA TYR A 143 4.86 -0.52 14.97
C TYR A 143 6.12 0.33 14.78
N SER A 144 5.98 1.57 14.29
CA SER A 144 7.10 2.51 14.10
C SER A 144 7.53 3.15 15.43
N GLY A 145 6.60 3.34 16.36
CA GLY A 145 6.86 3.91 17.68
C GLY A 145 5.57 4.31 18.40
N LEU A 146 5.72 4.91 19.59
CA LEU A 146 4.59 5.36 20.42
C LEU A 146 4.16 6.80 20.11
N VAL A 147 5.11 7.66 19.77
CA VAL A 147 4.89 9.10 19.63
C VAL A 147 4.96 9.46 18.16
N PRO A 148 3.82 9.83 17.52
CA PRO A 148 3.83 10.18 16.11
C PRO A 148 4.60 11.48 15.84
N PRO A 149 5.31 11.57 14.72
CA PRO A 149 6.03 12.78 14.31
C PRO A 149 5.07 13.95 14.07
N LYS A 150 5.65 15.15 13.99
CA LYS A 150 4.91 16.39 13.68
C LYS A 150 5.28 16.88 12.29
N PHE A 151 4.27 17.32 11.55
CA PHE A 151 4.43 18.07 10.31
C PHE A 151 3.71 19.41 10.48
N ARG A 152 4.43 20.53 10.27
CA ARG A 152 3.91 21.91 10.49
C ARG A 152 3.23 22.08 11.86
N GLY A 153 3.84 21.52 12.91
CA GLY A 153 3.34 21.59 14.30
C GLY A 153 2.20 20.63 14.65
N VAL A 154 1.60 19.94 13.67
CA VAL A 154 0.48 19.00 13.86
C VAL A 154 0.97 17.56 13.80
N ARG A 155 0.39 16.65 14.61
CA ARG A 155 0.77 15.23 14.63
C ARG A 155 0.02 14.43 13.56
N TYR A 156 0.77 13.57 12.88
CA TYR A 156 0.25 12.70 11.83
C TYR A 156 0.76 11.27 12.01
N ILE A 157 -0.03 10.32 11.53
CA ILE A 157 0.28 8.89 11.43
C ILE A 157 0.08 8.44 9.98
N ASP A 158 0.38 7.17 9.74
CA ASP A 158 0.40 6.57 8.41
C ASP A 158 -0.84 6.95 7.58
N GLY A 159 -0.59 7.45 6.37
CA GLY A 159 -1.63 7.91 5.46
C GLY A 159 -2.60 6.80 5.05
N GLY A 160 -2.09 5.58 4.98
CA GLY A 160 -2.83 4.39 4.62
C GLY A 160 -3.90 3.97 5.62
N LEU A 161 -3.95 4.60 6.79
CA LEU A 161 -5.02 4.40 7.76
C LEU A 161 -6.30 5.20 7.43
N SER A 162 -6.20 6.25 6.62
CA SER A 162 -7.35 7.08 6.22
C SER A 162 -7.57 7.09 4.71
N ASP A 163 -6.51 7.20 3.91
CA ASP A 163 -6.55 7.08 2.45
C ASP A 163 -5.24 6.48 1.94
N ASN A 164 -5.27 5.21 1.61
CA ASN A 164 -4.10 4.43 1.23
C ASN A 164 -3.80 4.49 -0.26
N ILE A 165 -4.79 4.75 -1.11
CA ILE A 165 -4.63 4.96 -2.55
C ILE A 165 -5.30 6.29 -2.91
N PRO A 166 -4.63 7.43 -2.66
CA PRO A 166 -5.21 8.73 -2.94
C PRO A 166 -5.40 8.98 -4.44
N ILE A 167 -6.64 9.18 -4.88
CA ILE A 167 -6.99 9.40 -6.29
C ILE A 167 -7.02 10.91 -6.56
N LEU A 168 -6.22 11.39 -7.52
CA LEU A 168 -6.15 12.83 -7.84
C LEU A 168 -7.25 13.26 -8.81
N ASN A 169 -7.51 12.43 -9.84
CA ASN A 169 -8.54 12.65 -10.84
C ASN A 169 -8.86 11.34 -11.59
N ASN A 170 -9.77 11.40 -12.56
CA ASN A 170 -10.20 10.24 -13.37
C ASN A 170 -9.08 9.62 -14.23
N GLU A 171 -7.93 10.29 -14.38
CA GLU A 171 -6.76 9.79 -15.13
C GLU A 171 -5.67 9.21 -14.21
N THR A 172 -6.00 8.95 -12.95
CA THR A 172 -5.06 8.39 -11.98
C THR A 172 -5.01 6.86 -12.10
N ILE A 173 -3.87 6.34 -12.50
CA ILE A 173 -3.56 4.91 -12.55
C ILE A 173 -3.19 4.46 -11.14
N THR A 174 -3.90 3.46 -10.61
CA THR A 174 -3.74 2.97 -9.24
C THR A 174 -2.82 1.74 -9.18
N VAL A 175 -1.89 1.74 -8.23
CA VAL A 175 -0.90 0.68 -8.05
C VAL A 175 -1.00 0.12 -6.64
N SER A 176 -1.27 -1.19 -6.53
CA SER A 176 -1.33 -1.88 -5.25
C SER A 176 -0.68 -3.25 -5.31
N PRO A 177 0.13 -3.65 -4.31
CA PRO A 177 0.63 -5.01 -4.24
C PRO A 177 -0.43 -5.99 -3.75
N PHE A 178 -1.67 -5.55 -3.47
CA PHE A 178 -2.77 -6.43 -3.05
C PHE A 178 -3.68 -6.72 -4.24
N ALA A 179 -4.06 -7.98 -4.43
CA ALA A 179 -5.02 -8.37 -5.47
C ALA A 179 -6.38 -7.71 -5.19
N GLY A 180 -6.96 -7.06 -6.19
CA GLY A 180 -8.14 -6.22 -5.98
C GLY A 180 -8.60 -5.54 -7.25
N GLU A 181 -9.07 -4.30 -7.10
CA GLU A 181 -9.61 -3.48 -8.19
C GLU A 181 -8.64 -2.39 -8.66
N SER A 182 -7.39 -2.39 -8.17
CA SER A 182 -6.37 -1.45 -8.67
C SER A 182 -5.93 -1.80 -10.10
N ASP A 183 -5.59 -0.78 -10.87
CA ASP A 183 -5.17 -0.90 -12.28
C ASP A 183 -3.97 -1.84 -12.45
N ILE A 184 -2.96 -1.66 -11.60
CA ILE A 184 -1.76 -2.48 -11.52
C ILE A 184 -1.74 -3.18 -10.17
N CYS A 185 -2.13 -4.46 -10.16
CA CYS A 185 -2.07 -5.32 -8.98
C CYS A 185 -1.92 -6.80 -9.36
N PRO A 186 -1.57 -7.67 -8.39
CA PRO A 186 -1.51 -9.10 -8.62
C PRO A 186 -2.86 -9.70 -9.01
N THR A 187 -2.85 -10.66 -9.93
CA THR A 187 -4.02 -11.46 -10.28
C THR A 187 -4.01 -12.76 -9.49
N ASP A 188 -4.85 -12.88 -8.47
CA ASP A 188 -5.06 -14.14 -7.75
C ASP A 188 -6.06 -15.04 -8.50
N ASN A 189 -5.79 -16.35 -8.56
CA ASN A 189 -6.66 -17.34 -9.21
C ASN A 189 -7.95 -17.65 -8.41
N SER A 190 -8.25 -16.90 -7.34
CA SER A 190 -9.45 -17.12 -6.55
C SER A 190 -10.68 -16.55 -7.26
N SER A 191 -11.70 -17.37 -7.49
CA SER A 191 -13.04 -16.93 -7.93
C SER A 191 -13.84 -16.20 -6.82
N ASN A 192 -13.14 -15.58 -5.86
CA ASN A 192 -13.72 -14.87 -4.75
C ASN A 192 -14.06 -13.43 -5.17
N PHE A 193 -15.35 -13.13 -5.27
CA PHE A 193 -15.86 -11.79 -5.57
C PHE A 193 -15.96 -10.88 -4.33
N ILE A 194 -15.62 -11.39 -3.13
CA ILE A 194 -15.72 -10.62 -1.89
C ILE A 194 -14.49 -9.70 -1.76
N HIS A 195 -14.75 -8.40 -1.80
CA HIS A 195 -13.75 -7.35 -1.64
C HIS A 195 -13.95 -6.64 -0.31
N VAL A 196 -12.83 -6.33 0.36
CA VAL A 196 -12.78 -5.46 1.53
C VAL A 196 -12.18 -4.15 1.08
N ASN A 197 -12.94 -3.06 1.19
CA ASN A 197 -12.43 -1.72 0.96
C ASN A 197 -12.01 -1.11 2.32
N LEU A 198 -10.72 -0.90 2.50
CA LEU A 198 -10.17 -0.24 3.68
C LEU A 198 -9.30 0.94 3.22
N ALA A 199 -9.64 2.15 3.69
CA ALA A 199 -8.92 3.38 3.36
C ALA A 199 -8.67 3.53 1.85
N ASN A 200 -9.72 3.41 1.04
CA ASN A 200 -9.66 3.47 -0.43
C ASN A 200 -8.77 2.40 -1.09
N THR A 201 -8.48 1.29 -0.40
CA THR A 201 -7.84 0.11 -0.99
C THR A 201 -8.84 -1.03 -1.06
N SER A 202 -9.21 -1.43 -2.27
CA SER A 202 -10.01 -2.62 -2.53
C SER A 202 -9.10 -3.85 -2.54
N MET A 203 -9.28 -4.75 -1.57
CA MET A 203 -8.52 -6.00 -1.47
C MET A 203 -9.47 -7.19 -1.51
N GLN A 204 -9.17 -8.16 -2.37
CA GLN A 204 -9.88 -9.44 -2.37
C GLN A 204 -9.66 -10.17 -1.04
N CYS A 205 -10.71 -10.77 -0.50
CA CYS A 205 -10.60 -11.69 0.64
C CYS A 205 -10.01 -13.03 0.15
N SER A 206 -8.68 -13.09 0.09
CA SER A 206 -7.92 -14.25 -0.39
C SER A 206 -6.77 -14.59 0.56
N MET A 207 -6.35 -15.86 0.57
CA MET A 207 -5.13 -16.27 1.29
C MET A 207 -3.88 -15.60 0.72
N GLY A 208 -3.89 -15.29 -0.59
CA GLY A 208 -2.83 -14.51 -1.22
C GLY A 208 -2.68 -13.13 -0.58
N ASN A 209 -3.77 -12.39 -0.42
CA ASN A 209 -3.73 -11.09 0.23
C ASN A 209 -3.44 -11.15 1.72
N LEU A 210 -3.91 -12.17 2.44
CA LEU A 210 -3.52 -12.37 3.83
C LEU A 210 -2.00 -12.61 3.96
N TYR A 211 -1.44 -13.42 3.06
CA TYR A 211 0.01 -13.62 2.97
C TYR A 211 0.74 -12.31 2.68
N ARG A 212 0.29 -11.54 1.70
CA ARG A 212 0.88 -10.23 1.35
C ARG A 212 0.80 -9.24 2.51
N LEU A 213 -0.34 -9.16 3.20
CA LEU A 213 -0.50 -8.30 4.39
C LEU A 213 0.46 -8.69 5.50
N SER A 214 0.65 -10.00 5.73
CA SER A 214 1.67 -10.48 6.66
C SER A 214 3.08 -10.05 6.24
N ARG A 215 3.40 -10.14 4.94
CA ARG A 215 4.73 -9.77 4.41
C ARG A 215 4.97 -8.26 4.36
N ALA A 216 3.92 -7.45 4.28
CA ALA A 216 3.98 -5.99 4.41
C ALA A 216 4.48 -5.56 5.80
N LEU A 217 4.05 -6.28 6.84
CA LEU A 217 4.44 -6.03 8.24
C LEU A 217 5.70 -6.79 8.65
N PHE A 218 5.91 -8.00 8.13
CA PHE A 218 7.01 -8.88 8.50
C PHE A 218 7.79 -9.30 7.25
N PRO A 219 8.95 -8.70 6.98
CA PRO A 219 9.65 -8.90 5.73
C PRO A 219 10.06 -10.38 5.55
N PRO A 220 9.83 -10.97 4.36
CA PRO A 220 10.32 -12.31 4.02
C PRO A 220 11.81 -12.28 3.63
N SER A 221 12.34 -13.43 3.17
CA SER A 221 13.73 -13.50 2.68
C SER A 221 13.94 -12.66 1.42
N PRO A 222 15.19 -12.26 1.11
CA PRO A 222 15.51 -11.54 -0.12
C PRO A 222 15.05 -12.24 -1.40
N GLN A 223 15.02 -13.59 -1.43
CA GLN A 223 14.50 -14.32 -2.60
C GLN A 223 13.02 -14.04 -2.83
N ILE A 224 12.19 -14.11 -1.78
CA ILE A 224 10.75 -13.85 -1.90
C ILE A 224 10.51 -12.37 -2.25
N LEU A 225 11.31 -11.45 -1.70
CA LEU A 225 11.24 -10.04 -2.07
C LEU A 225 11.59 -9.81 -3.55
N ASN A 226 12.56 -10.56 -4.09
CA ASN A 226 12.89 -10.54 -5.52
C ASN A 226 11.70 -11.04 -6.36
N ASP A 227 11.05 -12.13 -5.96
CA ASP A 227 9.87 -12.65 -6.67
C ASP A 227 8.72 -11.63 -6.67
N MET A 228 8.47 -10.98 -5.53
CA MET A 228 7.47 -9.91 -5.41
C MET A 228 7.80 -8.70 -6.28
N CYS A 229 9.08 -8.33 -6.41
CA CYS A 229 9.54 -7.28 -7.31
C CYS A 229 9.28 -7.65 -8.78
N ASN A 230 9.63 -8.89 -9.17
CA ASN A 230 9.36 -9.39 -10.53
C ASN A 230 7.86 -9.40 -10.84
N HIS A 231 7.01 -9.82 -9.90
CA HIS A 231 5.55 -9.74 -10.09
C HIS A 231 5.07 -8.30 -10.35
N GLY A 232 5.58 -7.30 -9.62
CA GLY A 232 5.25 -5.90 -9.88
C GLY A 232 5.66 -5.43 -11.28
N PHE A 233 6.83 -5.86 -11.75
CA PHE A 233 7.27 -5.59 -13.12
C PHE A 233 6.35 -6.22 -14.17
N GLU A 234 5.99 -7.50 -13.98
CA GLU A 234 5.13 -8.26 -14.89
C GLU A 234 3.69 -7.73 -14.93
N ASP A 235 3.11 -7.40 -13.77
CA ASP A 235 1.77 -6.83 -13.66
C ASP A 235 1.69 -5.47 -14.37
N CYS A 236 2.69 -4.62 -14.17
CA CYS A 236 2.81 -3.36 -14.89
C CYS A 236 2.95 -3.59 -16.40
N SER A 237 3.79 -4.55 -16.83
CA SER A 237 3.98 -4.86 -18.25
C SER A 237 2.67 -5.33 -18.89
N ARG A 238 1.91 -6.17 -18.19
CA ARG A 238 0.59 -6.63 -18.60
C ARG A 238 -0.40 -5.48 -18.71
N TYR A 239 -0.42 -4.56 -17.75
CA TYR A 239 -1.25 -3.37 -17.78
C TYR A 239 -0.92 -2.46 -18.97
N LEU A 240 0.37 -2.18 -19.20
CA LEU A 240 0.83 -1.35 -20.33
C LEU A 240 0.43 -1.97 -21.68
N HIS A 241 0.50 -3.30 -21.79
CA HIS A 241 0.08 -4.02 -22.98
C HIS A 241 -1.44 -3.97 -23.17
N ARG A 242 -2.24 -4.27 -22.13
CA ARG A 242 -3.71 -4.29 -22.19
C ARG A 242 -4.30 -2.93 -22.55
N ASN A 243 -3.69 -1.84 -22.09
CA ASN A 243 -4.15 -0.48 -22.32
C ASN A 243 -3.49 0.20 -23.53
N ASN A 244 -2.71 -0.53 -24.32
CA ASN A 244 -2.00 -0.04 -25.50
C ASN A 244 -1.06 1.15 -25.23
N PHE A 245 -0.45 1.20 -24.04
CA PHE A 245 0.53 2.24 -23.70
C PHE A 245 1.90 2.02 -24.39
N LEU A 246 2.13 0.83 -24.96
CA LEU A 246 3.34 0.48 -25.69
C LEU A 246 3.27 0.91 -27.18
N THR A 247 2.92 2.16 -27.43
CA THR A 247 2.75 2.73 -28.79
C THR A 247 3.93 3.59 -29.22
N CYS A 248 4.12 3.77 -30.53
CA CYS A 248 5.13 4.68 -31.07
C CYS A 248 4.75 6.15 -30.83
N LYS A 249 5.71 7.08 -30.98
CA LYS A 249 5.48 8.50 -30.70
C LYS A 249 4.33 9.10 -31.52
N ARG A 250 4.15 8.65 -32.77
CA ARG A 250 3.06 9.08 -33.67
C ARG A 250 1.68 8.65 -33.16
N HIS A 251 1.52 7.40 -32.73
CA HIS A 251 0.25 6.90 -32.19
C HIS A 251 -0.03 7.39 -30.77
N MET A 252 1.01 7.75 -30.02
CA MET A 252 0.88 8.36 -28.70
C MET A 252 0.33 9.80 -28.79
N SER A 253 0.81 10.62 -29.74
CA SER A 253 0.32 11.99 -29.91
C SER A 253 -1.16 12.04 -30.31
N VAL A 254 -1.64 11.09 -31.12
CA VAL A 254 -3.07 11.01 -31.51
C VAL A 254 -3.97 10.71 -30.30
N ARG A 255 -3.50 9.91 -29.34
CA ARG A 255 -4.26 9.61 -28.10
C ARG A 255 -4.44 10.81 -27.18
N SER A 256 -3.47 11.72 -27.11
CA SER A 256 -3.61 12.94 -26.31
C SER A 256 -4.73 13.87 -26.81
N PHE A 257 -5.15 13.74 -28.08
CA PHE A 257 -6.26 14.49 -28.67
C PHE A 257 -7.63 13.79 -28.54
N VAL A 258 -7.65 12.47 -28.29
CA VAL A 258 -8.88 11.67 -28.18
C VAL A 258 -9.06 11.22 -26.73
N MET A 259 -9.28 12.19 -25.84
CA MET A 259 -9.97 11.94 -24.57
C MET A 259 -11.48 12.06 -24.83
N PRO A 260 -12.35 11.23 -24.24
CA PRO A 260 -13.78 11.29 -24.50
C PRO A 260 -14.35 12.54 -23.84
N ILE A 261 -14.36 13.65 -24.58
CA ILE A 261 -15.21 14.78 -24.25
C ILE A 261 -16.65 14.28 -24.45
N LYS A 262 -17.44 14.22 -23.38
CA LYS A 262 -18.91 14.13 -23.51
C LYS A 262 -19.40 15.45 -24.10
N LEU A 263 -19.34 15.58 -25.42
CA LEU A 263 -19.96 16.67 -26.15
C LEU A 263 -21.40 16.27 -26.51
N SER A 264 -22.31 17.23 -26.35
CA SER A 264 -23.71 17.15 -26.75
C SER A 264 -23.86 16.89 -28.26
N GLU A 265 -24.97 16.25 -28.63
CA GLU A 265 -25.26 15.74 -29.99
C GLU A 265 -25.22 16.81 -31.10
N GLN A 266 -25.17 18.10 -30.77
CA GLN A 266 -25.21 19.21 -31.74
C GLN A 266 -23.83 19.70 -32.18
N ASP A 267 -22.73 19.33 -31.50
CA ASP A 267 -21.36 19.77 -31.86
C ASP A 267 -20.61 18.76 -32.76
N ILE A 268 -21.25 17.63 -33.08
CA ILE A 268 -20.63 16.47 -33.75
C ILE A 268 -20.37 16.74 -35.25
N GLU A 269 -21.21 17.54 -35.90
CA GLU A 269 -21.20 17.64 -37.37
C GLU A 269 -20.09 18.58 -37.92
N VAL A 270 -19.72 19.61 -37.16
CA VAL A 270 -18.67 20.57 -37.54
C VAL A 270 -17.27 20.01 -37.30
N VAL A 271 -17.11 19.20 -36.25
CA VAL A 271 -15.84 18.55 -35.90
C VAL A 271 -15.51 17.42 -36.89
N ILE A 272 -16.49 16.61 -37.31
CA ILE A 272 -16.28 15.49 -38.25
C ILE A 272 -15.74 15.94 -39.62
N ASN A 273 -16.17 17.10 -40.14
CA ASN A 273 -15.80 17.53 -41.49
C ASN A 273 -14.36 18.06 -41.60
N ASN A 274 -13.80 18.67 -40.56
CA ASN A 274 -12.40 19.10 -40.55
C ASN A 274 -11.41 17.99 -40.18
N HIS A 275 -11.87 16.90 -39.55
CA HIS A 275 -10.99 15.80 -39.10
C HIS A 275 -10.86 14.62 -40.08
N ARG A 276 -11.62 14.58 -41.17
CA ARG A 276 -11.42 13.57 -42.22
C ARG A 276 -10.06 13.65 -42.90
N ALA A 277 -9.40 14.81 -42.93
CA ALA A 277 -8.08 14.95 -43.54
C ALA A 277 -6.92 14.35 -42.69
N CYS A 278 -7.07 14.24 -41.36
CA CYS A 278 -6.05 13.65 -40.48
C CYS A 278 -6.37 12.22 -40.02
N ALA A 279 -7.62 11.76 -40.16
CA ALA A 279 -8.06 10.43 -39.73
C ALA A 279 -7.82 9.33 -40.78
N MET A 280 -7.50 9.68 -42.03
CA MET A 280 -7.34 8.70 -43.11
C MET A 280 -6.01 7.93 -43.10
N ASP A 281 -5.03 8.35 -42.27
CA ASP A 281 -3.72 7.67 -42.13
C ASP A 281 -3.50 7.06 -40.73
N ALA A 282 -4.56 6.95 -39.92
CA ALA A 282 -4.49 6.19 -38.68
C ALA A 282 -4.73 4.71 -39.00
N GLU A 283 -3.73 4.06 -39.62
CA GLU A 283 -3.64 2.60 -39.55
C GLU A 283 -3.88 2.18 -38.11
N SER A 284 -4.76 1.19 -37.91
CA SER A 284 -5.01 0.62 -36.60
C SER A 284 -3.66 0.30 -35.93
N ASN A 285 -3.58 0.44 -34.61
CA ASN A 285 -2.37 0.04 -33.86
C ASN A 285 -1.90 -1.40 -34.20
N GLU A 286 -2.78 -2.22 -34.79
CA GLU A 286 -2.53 -3.57 -35.24
C GLU A 286 -1.69 -3.68 -36.51
N ASP A 287 -1.53 -2.64 -37.33
CA ASP A 287 -0.73 -2.70 -38.56
C ASP A 287 0.61 -1.97 -38.46
N CYS A 288 0.78 -1.08 -37.48
CA CYS A 288 2.04 -0.36 -37.28
C CYS A 288 3.19 -1.29 -36.83
N GLN A 289 4.19 -1.47 -37.70
CA GLN A 289 5.37 -2.28 -37.41
C GLN A 289 6.23 -1.74 -36.24
N GLU A 290 6.28 -0.42 -36.05
CA GLU A 290 7.02 0.20 -34.95
C GLU A 290 6.36 -0.12 -33.59
N CYS A 291 5.03 -0.05 -33.51
CA CYS A 291 4.25 -0.48 -32.33
C CYS A 291 4.48 -1.98 -32.04
N LYS A 292 4.39 -2.83 -33.07
CA LYS A 292 4.68 -4.29 -32.94
C LYS A 292 6.08 -4.55 -32.39
N ASN A 293 7.09 -3.84 -32.90
CA ASN A 293 8.47 -3.97 -32.43
C ASN A 293 8.66 -3.45 -31.01
N LYS A 294 7.97 -2.38 -30.61
CA LYS A 294 8.00 -1.86 -29.24
C LYS A 294 7.38 -2.87 -28.25
N VAL A 295 6.24 -3.46 -28.60
CA VAL A 295 5.61 -4.54 -27.81
C VAL A 295 6.55 -5.75 -27.69
N LYS A 296 7.17 -6.20 -28.80
CA LYS A 296 8.14 -7.31 -28.77
C LYS A 296 9.32 -7.02 -27.84
N ARG A 297 9.90 -5.82 -27.90
CA ARG A 297 10.99 -5.41 -27.01
C ARG A 297 10.56 -5.38 -25.55
N ALA A 298 9.41 -4.78 -25.24
CA ALA A 298 8.88 -4.71 -23.88
C ALA A 298 8.62 -6.10 -23.26
N ARG A 299 8.26 -7.11 -24.07
CA ARG A 299 8.12 -8.51 -23.61
C ARG A 299 9.45 -9.18 -23.26
N LEU A 300 10.56 -8.72 -23.83
CA LEU A 300 11.90 -9.26 -23.54
C LEU A 300 12.56 -8.56 -22.35
N HIS A 301 12.08 -7.37 -21.97
CA HIS A 301 12.61 -6.65 -20.83
C HIS A 301 12.34 -7.41 -19.52
N LYS A 302 13.33 -7.34 -18.63
CA LYS A 302 13.27 -7.84 -17.25
C LYS A 302 13.66 -6.70 -16.32
N LEU A 303 13.71 -6.98 -15.01
CA LEU A 303 14.22 -6.04 -14.03
C LEU A 303 15.60 -5.46 -14.44
N PRO A 304 15.85 -4.16 -14.23
CA PRO A 304 17.13 -3.52 -14.52
C PRO A 304 18.30 -4.23 -13.81
N PRO A 305 19.51 -4.25 -14.41
CA PRO A 305 20.68 -4.86 -13.79
C PRO A 305 21.03 -4.32 -12.40
N SER A 306 20.80 -3.02 -12.15
CA SER A 306 21.02 -2.40 -10.84
C SER A 306 20.11 -2.99 -9.75
N VAL A 307 18.84 -3.25 -10.08
CA VAL A 307 17.88 -3.91 -9.18
C VAL A 307 18.25 -5.39 -8.98
N VAL A 308 18.58 -6.10 -10.06
CA VAL A 308 18.96 -7.52 -9.99
C VAL A 308 20.22 -7.72 -9.15
N SER A 309 21.24 -6.89 -9.36
CA SER A 309 22.50 -6.95 -8.59
C SER A 309 22.32 -6.64 -7.11
N ALA A 310 21.38 -5.75 -6.76
CA ALA A 310 21.00 -5.48 -5.37
C ALA A 310 20.42 -6.74 -4.70
N PHE A 311 19.52 -7.46 -5.38
CA PHE A 311 18.99 -8.73 -4.88
C PHE A 311 20.03 -9.83 -4.78
N GLN A 312 20.91 -9.97 -5.78
CA GLN A 312 22.00 -10.94 -5.75
C GLN A 312 22.92 -10.70 -4.54
N SER A 313 23.33 -9.45 -4.33
CA SER A 313 24.15 -9.06 -3.19
C SER A 313 23.47 -9.36 -1.84
N ALA A 314 22.16 -9.09 -1.73
CA ALA A 314 21.39 -9.38 -0.53
C ALA A 314 21.23 -10.90 -0.29
N CYS A 315 20.98 -11.69 -1.34
CA CYS A 315 20.91 -13.14 -1.24
C CYS A 315 22.25 -13.75 -0.81
N ASP A 316 23.35 -13.29 -1.39
CA ASP A 316 24.69 -13.76 -1.09
C ASP A 316 25.11 -13.44 0.35
N SER A 317 24.80 -12.24 0.84
CA SER A 317 25.12 -11.86 2.22
C SER A 317 24.37 -12.71 3.26
N VAL A 318 23.12 -13.08 2.99
CA VAL A 318 22.35 -13.97 3.87
C VAL A 318 22.92 -15.39 3.84
N ASN A 319 23.31 -15.89 2.66
CA ASN A 319 23.85 -17.24 2.50
C ASN A 319 25.25 -17.42 3.12
N LYS A 320 26.07 -16.36 3.12
CA LYS A 320 27.42 -16.35 3.71
C LYS A 320 27.45 -15.98 5.20
N GLY A 321 26.31 -15.59 5.78
CA GLY A 321 26.25 -15.08 7.14
C GLY A 321 26.48 -16.13 8.24
N VAL A 322 26.93 -15.66 9.41
CA VAL A 322 27.13 -16.48 10.62
C VAL A 322 25.85 -17.24 11.01
N THR A 323 24.68 -16.62 10.84
CA THR A 323 23.38 -17.25 11.08
C THR A 323 23.13 -18.45 10.15
N ALA A 324 23.48 -18.34 8.86
CA ALA A 324 23.37 -19.45 7.91
C ALA A 324 24.35 -20.58 8.25
N TYR A 325 25.57 -20.25 8.71
CA TYR A 325 26.53 -21.22 9.23
C TYR A 325 26.01 -21.96 10.48
N ILE A 326 25.48 -21.23 11.46
CA ILE A 326 24.88 -21.79 12.69
C ILE A 326 23.70 -22.70 12.34
N HIS A 327 22.81 -22.26 11.46
CA HIS A 327 21.68 -23.09 11.04
C HIS A 327 22.10 -24.29 10.20
N ARG A 328 23.22 -24.25 9.46
CA ARG A 328 23.71 -25.39 8.66
C ARG A 328 24.13 -26.58 9.53
N HIS A 329 24.66 -26.35 10.73
CA HIS A 329 25.07 -27.40 11.65
C HIS A 329 23.95 -27.78 12.62
N ARG A 330 23.57 -29.08 12.66
CA ARG A 330 22.44 -29.58 13.46
C ARG A 330 22.60 -29.33 14.96
N SER A 331 23.82 -29.46 15.48
CA SER A 331 24.17 -29.20 16.88
C SER A 331 24.03 -27.72 17.24
N LEU A 332 24.62 -26.83 16.45
CA LEU A 332 24.54 -25.37 16.66
C LEU A 332 23.11 -24.85 16.53
N ARG A 333 22.31 -25.43 15.64
CA ARG A 333 20.88 -25.12 15.51
C ARG A 333 20.09 -25.49 16.78
N LEU A 334 20.34 -26.68 17.34
CA LEU A 334 19.72 -27.11 18.61
C LEU A 334 20.14 -26.21 19.77
N ILE A 335 21.43 -25.89 19.88
CA ILE A 335 21.95 -24.97 20.90
C ILE A 335 21.29 -23.59 20.76
N SER A 336 21.17 -23.06 19.55
CA SER A 336 20.50 -21.79 19.29
C SER A 336 19.04 -21.81 19.79
N TYR A 337 18.27 -22.85 19.47
CA TYR A 337 16.89 -22.96 19.97
C TYR A 337 16.79 -23.12 21.48
N CYS A 338 17.73 -23.83 22.11
CA CYS A 338 17.79 -23.96 23.56
C CYS A 338 18.15 -22.64 24.24
N LEU A 339 18.91 -21.75 23.61
CA LEU A 339 19.29 -20.46 24.21
C LEU A 339 18.25 -19.36 23.99
N VAL A 340 17.38 -19.48 22.98
CA VAL A 340 16.35 -18.49 22.65
C VAL A 340 15.46 -18.10 23.85
N PRO A 341 14.90 -19.03 24.65
CA PRO A 341 14.02 -18.66 25.78
C PRO A 341 14.68 -17.81 26.87
N TRP A 342 16.01 -17.88 27.00
CA TRP A 342 16.77 -17.11 28.00
C TRP A 342 17.37 -15.82 27.43
N PHE A 343 17.91 -15.88 26.21
CA PHE A 343 18.51 -14.72 25.56
C PHE A 343 17.44 -13.70 25.13
N LEU A 344 16.28 -14.18 24.67
CA LEU A 344 15.21 -13.32 24.15
C LEU A 344 14.66 -12.33 25.20
N PRO A 345 14.26 -12.72 26.42
CA PRO A 345 13.76 -11.77 27.42
C PRO A 345 14.83 -10.76 27.86
N LEU A 346 16.09 -11.19 27.98
CA LEU A 346 17.22 -10.35 28.35
C LEU A 346 17.51 -9.28 27.29
N ASP A 347 17.56 -9.67 26.02
CA ASP A 347 17.77 -8.77 24.89
C ASP A 347 16.61 -7.77 24.75
N ILE A 348 15.35 -8.24 24.89
CA ILE A 348 14.17 -7.37 24.89
C ILE A 348 14.26 -6.35 26.05
N ALA A 349 14.56 -6.79 27.28
CA ALA A 349 14.65 -5.92 28.44
C ALA A 349 15.77 -4.87 28.27
N TYR A 350 16.94 -5.26 27.76
CA TYR A 350 18.04 -4.36 27.48
C TYR A 350 17.69 -3.31 26.43
N ASN A 351 17.10 -3.70 25.29
CA ASN A 351 16.78 -2.74 24.24
C ASN A 351 15.57 -1.87 24.60
N PHE A 352 14.61 -2.39 25.37
CA PHE A 352 13.50 -1.59 25.89
C PHE A 352 14.00 -0.54 26.89
N THR A 353 14.91 -0.91 27.79
CA THR A 353 15.53 0.06 28.72
C THR A 353 16.32 1.13 27.97
N LEU A 354 17.11 0.78 26.95
CA LEU A 354 17.79 1.79 26.10
C LEU A 354 16.81 2.73 25.39
N ARG A 355 15.71 2.21 24.82
CA ARG A 355 14.69 3.04 24.16
C ARG A 355 13.98 3.94 25.16
N PHE A 356 13.70 3.44 26.37
CA PHE A 356 13.12 4.21 27.46
C PHE A 356 14.07 5.33 27.94
N LEU A 357 15.38 5.03 28.08
CA LEU A 357 16.41 6.01 28.43
C LEU A 357 16.56 7.11 27.36
N LYS A 358 16.45 6.78 26.07
CA LYS A 358 16.40 7.76 24.97
C LYS A 358 15.11 8.59 24.99
N PHE A 359 14.00 8.02 25.44
CA PHE A 359 12.70 8.70 25.54
C PHE A 359 12.60 9.63 26.75
N LEU A 360 13.29 9.31 27.85
CA LEU A 360 13.35 10.04 29.13
C LEU A 360 13.57 11.57 29.00
N PRO A 361 14.49 12.10 28.18
CA PRO A 361 14.62 13.55 28.00
C PRO A 361 13.41 14.22 27.32
N SER A 362 12.57 13.46 26.61
CA SER A 362 11.37 13.95 25.91
C SER A 362 10.05 13.69 26.66
N LEU A 363 10.13 13.05 27.83
CA LEU A 363 8.99 12.60 28.65
C LEU A 363 8.05 13.72 29.09
N PRO A 364 8.53 14.91 29.56
CA PRO A 364 7.65 15.91 30.15
C PRO A 364 6.60 16.47 29.18
N HIS A 365 6.93 16.54 27.87
CA HIS A 365 6.03 17.08 26.84
C HIS A 365 5.14 16.01 26.17
N ASN A 366 5.54 14.72 26.21
CA ASN A 366 4.87 13.65 25.45
C ASN A 366 3.98 12.72 26.29
N LEU A 367 4.10 12.73 27.62
CA LEU A 367 3.32 11.89 28.54
C LEU A 367 1.81 12.14 28.46
N HIS A 368 1.41 13.41 28.49
CA HIS A 368 -0.01 13.79 28.41
C HIS A 368 -0.66 13.30 27.10
N TYR A 369 0.10 13.32 26.00
CA TYR A 369 -0.37 12.84 24.71
C TYR A 369 -0.55 11.32 24.69
N CYS A 370 0.45 10.54 25.11
CA CYS A 370 0.34 9.06 25.14
C CYS A 370 -0.83 8.61 26.02
N CYS A 371 -1.01 9.21 27.19
CA CYS A 371 -2.14 8.89 28.07
C CYS A 371 -3.49 9.23 27.42
N ARG A 372 -3.61 10.39 26.77
CA ARG A 372 -4.86 10.79 26.10
C ARG A 372 -5.23 9.86 24.95
N GLU A 373 -4.27 9.50 24.09
CA GLU A 373 -4.51 8.60 22.95
C GLU A 373 -4.90 7.20 23.40
N ILE A 374 -4.21 6.63 24.40
CA ILE A 374 -4.56 5.32 24.95
C ILE A 374 -6.01 5.35 25.48
N ILE A 375 -6.38 6.41 26.18
CA ILE A 375 -7.75 6.58 26.71
C ILE A 375 -8.77 6.71 25.56
N GLU A 376 -8.47 7.46 24.50
CA GLU A 376 -9.38 7.65 23.37
C GLU A 376 -9.56 6.38 22.52
N VAL A 377 -8.47 5.66 22.24
CA VAL A 377 -8.54 4.35 21.58
C VAL A 377 -9.31 3.36 22.43
N SER A 378 -9.05 3.31 23.73
CA SER A 378 -9.78 2.44 24.67
C SER A 378 -11.27 2.78 24.71
N ARG A 379 -11.64 4.08 24.70
CA ARG A 379 -13.05 4.50 24.59
C ARG A 379 -13.66 4.09 23.26
N ALA A 380 -12.97 4.31 22.14
CA ALA A 380 -13.48 3.95 20.81
C ALA A 380 -13.73 2.44 20.67
N VAL A 381 -12.79 1.62 21.16
CA VAL A 381 -12.93 0.16 21.22
C VAL A 381 -14.08 -0.24 22.14
N HIS A 382 -14.15 0.34 23.35
CA HIS A 382 -15.23 0.06 24.29
C HIS A 382 -16.62 0.44 23.73
N THR A 383 -16.70 1.52 22.97
CA THR A 383 -17.96 1.98 22.36
C THR A 383 -18.40 1.05 21.22
N ARG A 384 -17.45 0.56 20.40
CA ARG A 384 -17.72 -0.44 19.35
C ARG A 384 -18.17 -1.78 19.94
N ILE A 385 -17.49 -2.27 20.98
CA ILE A 385 -17.87 -3.51 21.68
C ILE A 385 -19.29 -3.36 22.27
N LYS A 386 -19.60 -2.23 22.92
CA LYS A 386 -20.95 -1.94 23.43
C LYS A 386 -22.03 -1.79 22.35
N GLN A 387 -21.66 -1.43 21.12
CA GLN A 387 -22.60 -1.37 19.99
C GLN A 387 -22.87 -2.77 19.43
N GLU A 388 -21.84 -3.60 19.29
CA GLU A 388 -21.99 -5.01 18.88
C GLU A 388 -22.77 -5.83 19.91
N ASP A 389 -22.50 -5.65 21.21
CA ASP A 389 -23.24 -6.30 22.29
C ASP A 389 -24.72 -5.92 22.28
N ARG A 390 -25.05 -4.63 22.01
CA ARG A 390 -26.43 -4.16 21.88
C ARG A 390 -27.14 -4.73 20.66
N HIS A 391 -26.44 -4.91 19.54
CA HIS A 391 -26.98 -5.58 18.36
C HIS A 391 -27.24 -7.07 18.61
N TYR A 392 -26.41 -7.74 19.41
CA TYR A 392 -26.60 -9.13 19.81
C TYR A 392 -27.78 -9.30 20.79
N THR A 393 -27.87 -8.44 21.81
CA THR A 393 -28.97 -8.46 22.78
C THR A 393 -30.31 -8.05 22.19
N ALA A 394 -30.36 -7.17 21.18
CA ALA A 394 -31.60 -6.80 20.49
C ALA A 394 -32.17 -7.92 19.60
N ARG A 395 -31.32 -8.82 19.06
CA ARG A 395 -31.76 -9.94 18.21
C ARG A 395 -32.47 -11.06 18.98
N GLN A 396 -32.10 -11.32 20.22
CA GLN A 396 -32.69 -12.40 21.02
C GLN A 396 -34.20 -12.23 21.33
N PRO A 397 -34.69 -11.08 21.82
CA PRO A 397 -36.11 -10.89 22.10
C PRO A 397 -36.95 -10.77 20.82
N ALA A 398 -36.39 -10.21 19.73
CA ALA A 398 -37.07 -10.15 18.44
C ALA A 398 -37.30 -11.54 17.82
N LYS A 399 -36.33 -12.45 17.96
CA LYS A 399 -36.46 -13.85 17.50
C LYS A 399 -37.47 -14.63 18.34
N ARG A 400 -37.48 -14.45 19.67
CA ARG A 400 -38.48 -15.05 20.58
C ARG A 400 -39.91 -14.58 20.26
N ARG A 401 -40.13 -13.27 20.08
CA ARG A 401 -41.45 -12.73 19.74
C ARG A 401 -41.98 -13.22 18.39
N ARG A 402 -41.09 -13.52 17.44
CA ARG A 402 -41.46 -14.06 16.12
C ARG A 402 -41.89 -15.53 16.22
N ILE A 403 -41.19 -16.33 17.01
CA ILE A 403 -41.54 -17.73 17.31
C ILE A 403 -42.88 -17.81 18.06
N GLU A 404 -43.08 -16.96 19.09
CA GLU A 404 -44.36 -16.90 19.83
C GLU A 404 -45.54 -16.48 18.94
N LYS A 405 -45.33 -15.57 17.97
CA LYS A 405 -46.38 -15.19 16.99
C LYS A 405 -46.70 -16.33 16.03
N GLU A 406 -45.70 -17.08 15.57
CA GLU A 406 -45.91 -18.25 14.70
C GLU A 406 -46.64 -19.39 15.44
N GLU A 407 -46.32 -19.62 16.72
CA GLU A 407 -47.03 -20.60 17.56
C GLU A 407 -48.49 -20.17 17.85
N ARG A 408 -48.73 -18.89 18.10
CA ARG A 408 -50.11 -18.36 18.26
C ARG A 408 -50.93 -18.52 16.98
N SER A 409 -50.34 -18.21 15.82
CA SER A 409 -50.95 -18.37 14.50
C SER A 409 -51.33 -19.83 14.21
N ARG A 410 -50.45 -20.78 14.58
CA ARG A 410 -50.73 -22.22 14.46
C ARG A 410 -51.87 -22.68 15.36
N ARG A 411 -51.96 -22.19 16.60
CA ARG A 411 -53.08 -22.51 17.52
C ARG A 411 -54.43 -21.94 17.06
N THR A 412 -54.44 -20.78 16.41
CA THR A 412 -55.69 -20.19 15.88
C THR A 412 -56.20 -20.89 14.61
N ARG A 413 -55.37 -21.65 13.91
CA ARG A 413 -55.80 -22.42 12.71
C ARG A 413 -56.34 -23.82 13.02
N SER A 414 -56.29 -24.28 14.27
CA SER A 414 -56.68 -25.66 14.64
C SER A 414 -58.00 -25.77 15.41
N THR A 415 -58.87 -24.77 15.41
CA THR A 415 -60.20 -24.85 16.06
C THR A 415 -61.31 -25.02 15.02
N PRO A 416 -62.04 -26.16 14.99
CA PRO A 416 -63.15 -26.36 14.06
C PRO A 416 -64.37 -25.52 14.50
N LYS A 417 -65.00 -24.82 13.56
CA LYS A 417 -66.27 -24.12 13.79
C LYS A 417 -67.42 -25.13 13.83
N THR A 418 -67.99 -25.37 15.01
CA THR A 418 -69.31 -26.01 15.15
C THR A 418 -70.40 -24.95 14.97
N ASN A 419 -71.17 -25.09 13.89
CA ASN A 419 -72.41 -24.36 13.64
C ASN A 419 -73.50 -24.84 14.59
N ILE A 420 -74.13 -23.94 15.34
CA ILE A 420 -75.48 -24.14 15.87
C ILE A 420 -76.26 -22.86 15.61
N GLN A 421 -77.27 -22.98 14.75
CA GLN A 421 -78.27 -21.98 14.40
C GLN A 421 -79.54 -22.29 15.22
N SER A 422 -80.29 -21.24 15.52
CA SER A 422 -81.28 -21.11 16.59
C SER A 422 -82.71 -21.59 16.25
N ASP A 423 -83.45 -21.78 17.34
CA ASP A 423 -84.89 -21.57 17.58
C ASP A 423 -85.96 -22.61 17.17
N GLN A 424 -86.83 -22.84 18.18
CA GLN A 424 -88.18 -23.42 18.23
C GLN A 424 -88.35 -24.92 18.44
#